data_AF-A0A2B4T0V4-F1
#
_entry.id   AF-A0A2B4T0V4-F1
#
_cell.length_a   1.000
_cell.length_b   1.000
_cell.length_c   1.000
_cell.angle_alpha   90.00
_cell.angle_beta   90.00
_cell.angle_gamma   90.00
#
_symmetry.space_group_name_H-M   'P 1'
#
loop_
_entity.id
_entity.type
_entity.pdbx_description
1 polymer ?
#
loop_
_entity_poly.entity_id
_entity_poly.type
_entity_poly.pdbx_seq_one_letter_code
_entity_poly.pdbx_strand_id
1 'polypeptide(L)'
;MNGKGNVSVPIIWKIAVTVLVLLCVGLLIALVVIAVDFAQYKEKYPSNLETNLCDEKTLELGEVPKTQNIFNELSREEMVAARDFMLKNSSLKLKNIENASVKENYIYMIQLYPPGKQAVLDYLEKGRPRPARKALVVVFEGDSNPPVVREYIVTWPNSNVKEMTYKERGNPLGFNVRPYDKVQHKALEKIVMEATSKAFKILNESYDGYCYNNCTNRLLKFYPQTPFVAGVDCPETSKFFDTMHFVDTNKPKVIKNAVCVFEMDSGIPLRRHFEANGKKFRFYEGLTNHVLVLRTIATLRNYDIVFDFVFYQNGVVEVKSTPTGYVQTENRQAGSDEQYGQYIENKLLGNLHDHIFHYKIDLDVYGTSNYFEKITIVNQDTPNKWLPPQRDNLMEFRKEQLKLENDAAIQKIDFEKPTFYNVYSDEKNKFDVKRGYLVIPTSAVKQILPKEDPQTKMAPWSIYPLAVTRYKDGELKSSSVYNQNSPTSPIVNFEEFLGDNSHISDQDLVVWVSIGCIQIPSTEDIPNAASPTNTARLFLRPFNYFDADPSINSTDAVFIKPSSDKSSSNPPMVTSHVDRSKDVCIPRKYDINLKSTYE
;
A
#
# COMPACT_ATOMS: atom_id res chain seq x y z
N MET A 1 -27.69 -17.84 93.03
CA MET A 1 -29.00 -17.67 92.37
C MET A 1 -28.77 -17.55 90.88
N ASN A 2 -29.32 -18.51 90.13
CA ASN A 2 -29.34 -18.53 88.66
C ASN A 2 -30.19 -17.39 88.11
N GLY A 3 -29.75 -16.80 87.00
CA GLY A 3 -30.53 -15.84 86.23
C GLY A 3 -29.99 -15.71 84.80
N LYS A 4 -30.08 -16.78 84.00
CA LYS A 4 -29.87 -16.70 82.55
C LYS A 4 -31.08 -16.00 81.94
N GLY A 5 -30.94 -14.72 81.59
CA GLY A 5 -31.90 -13.99 80.76
C GLY A 5 -31.90 -14.55 79.35
N ASN A 6 -33.04 -15.11 78.93
CA ASN A 6 -33.24 -15.70 77.62
C ASN A 6 -33.59 -14.56 76.63
N VAL A 7 -32.65 -14.15 75.77
CA VAL A 7 -32.92 -13.14 74.73
C VAL A 7 -33.62 -13.84 73.57
N SER A 8 -34.92 -13.59 73.38
CA SER A 8 -35.68 -14.14 72.26
C SER A 8 -35.31 -13.41 70.97
N VAL A 9 -34.61 -14.10 70.06
CA VAL A 9 -34.35 -13.58 68.70
C VAL A 9 -35.68 -13.38 67.97
N PRO A 10 -36.00 -12.17 67.49
CA PRO A 10 -37.25 -11.90 66.77
C PRO A 10 -37.42 -12.84 65.57
N ILE A 11 -38.64 -13.33 65.37
CA ILE A 11 -38.98 -14.30 64.30
C ILE A 11 -38.52 -13.81 62.92
N ILE A 12 -38.57 -12.50 62.68
CA ILE A 12 -38.12 -11.85 61.43
C ILE A 12 -36.64 -12.15 61.13
N TRP A 13 -35.76 -12.16 62.14
CA TRP A 13 -34.34 -12.49 61.95
C TRP A 13 -34.13 -13.97 61.67
N LYS A 14 -34.92 -14.86 62.27
CA LYS A 14 -34.88 -16.29 61.95
C LYS A 14 -35.32 -16.56 60.51
N ILE A 15 -36.37 -15.86 60.04
CA ILE A 15 -36.83 -15.93 58.65
C ILE A 15 -35.77 -15.37 57.70
N ALA A 16 -35.20 -14.20 58.00
CA ALA A 16 -34.16 -13.59 57.18
C ALA A 16 -32.92 -14.48 57.04
N VAL A 17 -32.44 -15.09 58.14
CA VAL A 17 -31.32 -16.04 58.12
C VAL A 17 -31.68 -17.29 57.31
N THR A 18 -32.90 -17.81 57.45
CA THR A 18 -33.35 -18.98 56.68
C THR A 18 -33.40 -18.69 55.18
N VAL A 19 -33.93 -17.53 54.78
CA VAL A 19 -33.95 -17.07 53.38
C VAL A 19 -32.52 -16.88 52.85
N LEU A 20 -31.64 -16.28 53.63
CA LEU A 20 -30.24 -16.08 53.25
C LEU A 20 -29.52 -17.42 53.04
N VAL A 21 -29.73 -18.39 53.93
CA VAL A 21 -29.18 -19.74 53.80
C VAL A 21 -29.70 -20.44 52.55
N LEU A 22 -31.00 -20.35 52.27
CA LEU A 22 -31.60 -20.93 51.06
C LEU A 22 -31.05 -20.28 49.77
N LEU A 23 -30.84 -18.96 49.77
CA LEU A 23 -30.19 -18.25 48.66
C LEU A 23 -28.74 -18.70 48.47
N CYS A 24 -27.97 -18.83 49.55
CA CYS A 24 -26.59 -19.32 49.49
C CYS A 24 -26.52 -20.75 48.96
N VAL A 25 -27.44 -21.63 49.39
CA VAL A 25 -27.52 -23.01 48.88
C VAL A 25 -27.90 -23.03 47.40
N GLY A 26 -28.86 -22.21 46.98
CA GLY A 26 -29.24 -22.07 45.57
C GLY A 26 -28.09 -21.60 44.68
N LEU A 27 -27.33 -20.59 45.13
CA LEU A 27 -26.14 -20.11 44.43
C LEU A 27 -25.03 -21.16 44.37
N LEU A 28 -24.82 -21.92 45.46
CA LEU A 28 -23.83 -22.99 45.49
C LEU A 28 -24.17 -24.10 44.50
N ILE A 29 -25.45 -24.50 44.43
CA ILE A 29 -25.93 -25.50 43.46
C ILE A 29 -25.75 -24.98 42.02
N ALA A 30 -26.10 -23.72 41.75
CA ALA A 30 -25.90 -23.12 40.42
C ALA A 30 -24.42 -23.10 40.02
N LEU A 31 -23.52 -22.75 40.95
CA LEU A 31 -22.07 -22.79 40.73
C LEU A 31 -21.57 -24.21 40.46
N VAL A 32 -22.07 -25.21 41.19
CA VAL A 32 -21.71 -26.62 40.96
C VAL A 32 -22.22 -27.10 39.61
N VAL A 33 -23.44 -26.75 39.22
CA VAL A 33 -24.00 -27.11 37.90
C VAL A 33 -23.15 -26.48 36.79
N ILE A 34 -22.81 -25.20 36.89
CA ILE A 34 -21.93 -24.53 35.92
C ILE A 34 -20.55 -25.17 35.90
N ALA A 35 -19.97 -25.51 37.06
CA ALA A 35 -18.66 -26.14 37.13
C ALA A 35 -18.65 -27.55 36.53
N VAL A 36 -19.72 -28.34 36.76
CA VAL A 36 -19.87 -29.67 36.16
C VAL A 36 -20.12 -29.58 34.67
N ASP A 37 -20.96 -28.66 34.21
CA ASP A 37 -21.21 -28.43 32.78
C ASP A 37 -19.94 -27.96 32.08
N PHE A 38 -19.17 -27.08 32.72
CA PHE A 38 -17.86 -26.64 32.22
C PHE A 38 -16.81 -27.78 32.23
N ALA A 39 -16.83 -28.65 33.23
CA ALA A 39 -15.95 -29.82 33.28
C ALA A 39 -16.32 -30.85 32.20
N GLN A 40 -17.61 -31.12 32.00
CA GLN A 40 -18.12 -31.97 30.92
C GLN A 40 -17.85 -31.36 29.55
N TYR A 41 -17.98 -30.04 29.40
CA TYR A 41 -17.58 -29.30 28.21
C TYR A 41 -16.09 -29.49 27.93
N LYS A 42 -15.23 -29.40 28.95
CA LYS A 42 -13.79 -29.57 28.81
C LYS A 42 -13.38 -31.03 28.53
N GLU A 43 -14.12 -32.02 29.04
CA GLU A 43 -13.94 -33.44 28.66
C GLU A 43 -14.41 -33.73 27.23
N LYS A 44 -15.50 -33.09 26.79
CA LYS A 44 -16.08 -33.26 25.46
C LYS A 44 -15.31 -32.49 24.37
N TYR A 45 -14.68 -31.38 24.75
CA TYR A 45 -13.83 -30.53 23.93
C TYR A 45 -12.49 -30.34 24.63
N PRO A 46 -11.64 -31.39 24.69
CA PRO A 46 -10.31 -31.26 25.28
C PRO A 46 -9.57 -30.15 24.55
N SER A 47 -9.01 -29.21 25.29
CA SER A 47 -8.21 -28.07 24.79
C SER A 47 -6.88 -28.48 24.13
N ASN A 48 -6.71 -29.77 23.84
CA ASN A 48 -5.65 -30.28 23.00
C ASN A 48 -6.12 -30.19 21.55
N LEU A 49 -6.25 -28.96 21.02
CA LEU A 49 -5.76 -28.79 19.65
C LEU A 49 -4.28 -29.12 19.78
N GLU A 50 -3.92 -30.33 19.37
CA GLU A 50 -2.53 -30.72 19.28
C GLU A 50 -1.78 -29.57 18.58
N THR A 51 -0.68 -29.14 19.19
CA THR A 51 0.30 -28.18 18.66
C THR A 51 1.04 -28.78 17.45
N ASN A 52 0.34 -29.54 16.62
CA ASN A 52 0.85 -30.08 15.39
C ASN A 52 0.92 -28.91 14.42
N LEU A 53 2.14 -28.46 14.17
CA LEU A 53 2.41 -27.52 13.09
C LEU A 53 2.01 -28.20 11.79
N CYS A 54 1.39 -27.45 10.88
CA CYS A 54 1.07 -28.00 9.57
C CYS A 54 2.34 -28.49 8.88
N ASP A 55 2.28 -29.67 8.27
CA ASP A 55 3.36 -30.17 7.43
C ASP A 55 3.66 -29.13 6.36
N GLU A 56 4.94 -28.73 6.29
CA GLU A 56 5.41 -27.75 5.33
C GLU A 56 5.35 -28.39 3.95
N LYS A 57 4.22 -28.20 3.25
CA LYS A 57 4.18 -28.46 1.82
C LYS A 57 5.09 -27.41 1.20
N THR A 58 6.30 -27.81 0.86
CA THR A 58 7.12 -27.06 -0.09
C THR A 58 6.22 -26.84 -1.29
N LEU A 59 5.88 -25.57 -1.58
CA LEU A 59 5.37 -25.22 -2.89
C LEU A 59 6.43 -25.73 -3.87
N GLU A 60 6.14 -26.84 -4.55
CA GLU A 60 6.87 -27.20 -5.75
C GLU A 60 6.58 -26.06 -6.73
N LEU A 61 7.39 -25.01 -6.64
CA LEU A 61 7.54 -24.04 -7.69
C LEU A 61 7.82 -24.88 -8.92
N GLY A 62 6.88 -24.89 -9.87
CA GLY A 62 7.05 -25.60 -11.13
C GLY A 62 8.24 -25.04 -11.91
N GLU A 63 8.14 -25.03 -13.24
CA GLU A 63 9.15 -24.31 -14.02
C GLU A 63 9.26 -22.85 -13.55
N VAL A 64 10.48 -22.45 -13.21
CA VAL A 64 10.81 -21.07 -12.86
C VAL A 64 10.29 -20.16 -13.98
N PRO A 65 9.38 -19.21 -13.68
CA PRO A 65 8.80 -18.37 -14.72
C PRO A 65 9.89 -17.63 -15.51
N LYS A 66 9.73 -17.52 -16.83
CA LYS A 66 10.66 -16.72 -17.67
C LYS A 66 10.80 -15.29 -17.17
N THR A 67 9.80 -14.75 -16.49
CA THR A 67 9.76 -13.43 -15.86
C THR A 67 10.76 -13.27 -14.71
N GLN A 68 11.26 -14.36 -14.12
CA GLN A 68 12.12 -14.31 -12.95
C GLN A 68 13.41 -13.51 -13.23
N ASN A 69 13.78 -12.65 -12.28
CA ASN A 69 15.00 -11.84 -12.28
C ASN A 69 15.04 -10.70 -13.32
N ILE A 70 13.98 -10.46 -14.12
CA ILE A 70 13.97 -9.34 -15.08
C ILE A 70 13.83 -8.02 -14.32
N PHE A 71 12.84 -7.98 -13.42
CA PHE A 71 12.50 -6.81 -12.61
C PHE A 71 13.05 -6.87 -11.18
N ASN A 72 13.77 -7.94 -10.82
CA ASN A 72 14.44 -7.99 -9.53
C ASN A 72 15.43 -6.83 -9.42
N GLU A 73 15.42 -6.21 -8.25
CA GLU A 73 16.42 -5.25 -7.81
C GLU A 73 17.85 -5.77 -8.05
N LEU A 74 18.80 -4.85 -8.05
CA LEU A 74 20.20 -5.22 -8.17
C LEU A 74 20.63 -6.10 -6.98
N SER A 75 21.40 -7.14 -7.28
CA SER A 75 22.08 -7.92 -6.25
C SER A 75 23.19 -7.12 -5.59
N ARG A 76 23.67 -7.60 -4.43
CA ARG A 76 24.82 -7.01 -3.74
C ARG A 76 26.04 -6.98 -4.66
N GLU A 77 26.28 -8.06 -5.39
CA GLU A 77 27.40 -8.23 -6.31
C GLU A 77 27.32 -7.25 -7.47
N GLU A 78 26.12 -7.06 -8.04
CA GLU A 78 25.89 -6.09 -9.12
C GLU A 78 26.12 -4.65 -8.66
N MET A 79 25.59 -4.27 -7.48
CA MET A 79 25.77 -2.93 -6.92
C MET A 79 27.25 -2.64 -6.61
N VAL A 80 27.95 -3.60 -5.99
CA VAL A 80 29.38 -3.48 -5.67
C VAL A 80 30.22 -3.40 -6.94
N ALA A 81 29.95 -4.26 -7.93
CA ALA A 81 30.67 -4.24 -9.20
C ALA A 81 30.46 -2.91 -9.95
N ALA A 82 29.24 -2.39 -10.00
CA ALA A 82 28.96 -1.09 -10.63
C ALA A 82 29.67 0.06 -9.92
N ARG A 83 29.67 0.07 -8.57
CA ARG A 83 30.41 1.04 -7.76
C ARG A 83 31.90 0.99 -8.06
N ASP A 84 32.50 -0.19 -8.01
CA ASP A 84 33.95 -0.37 -8.17
C ASP A 84 34.42 -0.05 -9.59
N PHE A 85 33.61 -0.41 -10.58
CA PHE A 85 33.81 -0.02 -11.97
C PHE A 85 33.86 1.50 -12.14
N MET A 86 32.90 2.22 -11.56
CA MET A 86 32.85 3.69 -11.63
C MET A 86 34.00 4.33 -10.84
N LEU A 87 34.30 3.86 -9.64
CA LEU A 87 35.41 4.37 -8.80
C LEU A 87 36.79 4.18 -9.45
N LYS A 88 36.98 3.09 -10.21
CA LYS A 88 38.23 2.83 -10.93
C LYS A 88 38.47 3.80 -12.08
N ASN A 89 37.42 4.47 -12.57
CA ASN A 89 37.55 5.43 -13.64
C ASN A 89 38.07 6.78 -13.11
N SER A 90 39.35 7.04 -13.35
CA SER A 90 40.03 8.25 -12.89
C SER A 90 39.47 9.55 -13.49
N SER A 91 38.77 9.49 -14.64
CA SER A 91 38.17 10.69 -15.24
C SER A 91 37.02 11.26 -14.42
N LEU A 92 36.32 10.42 -13.64
CA LEU A 92 35.17 10.81 -12.83
C LEU A 92 35.57 11.42 -11.47
N LYS A 93 36.84 11.24 -11.05
CA LYS A 93 37.40 11.77 -9.79
C LYS A 93 36.57 11.45 -8.54
N LEU A 94 35.96 10.26 -8.52
CA LEU A 94 35.04 9.86 -7.45
C LEU A 94 35.78 9.57 -6.14
N LYS A 95 35.22 10.11 -5.05
CA LYS A 95 35.56 9.74 -3.67
C LYS A 95 34.47 8.87 -3.07
N ASN A 96 34.87 8.08 -2.08
CA ASN A 96 33.94 7.34 -1.24
C ASN A 96 33.10 8.34 -0.43
N ILE A 97 31.77 8.22 -0.48
CA ILE A 97 30.83 9.15 0.17
C ILE A 97 31.09 9.33 1.67
N GLU A 98 31.65 8.32 2.36
CA GLU A 98 31.96 8.44 3.80
C GLU A 98 33.02 9.50 4.10
N ASN A 99 33.94 9.73 3.15
CA ASN A 99 35.07 10.65 3.26
C ASN A 99 34.94 11.88 2.35
N ALA A 100 33.84 11.99 1.59
CA ALA A 100 33.62 13.08 0.66
C ALA A 100 33.09 14.33 1.38
N SER A 101 33.34 15.48 0.77
CA SER A 101 32.74 16.77 1.07
C SER A 101 31.86 17.22 -0.09
N VAL A 102 31.06 18.27 0.14
CA VAL A 102 30.18 18.84 -0.90
C VAL A 102 30.91 19.41 -2.11
N LYS A 103 32.25 19.52 -2.08
CA LYS A 103 33.11 20.04 -3.16
C LYS A 103 33.76 18.93 -4.00
N GLU A 104 33.43 17.67 -3.72
CA GLU A 104 34.06 16.52 -4.36
C GLU A 104 33.01 15.67 -5.06
N ASN A 105 33.46 14.79 -5.95
CA ASN A 105 32.56 13.92 -6.70
C ASN A 105 32.33 12.63 -5.92
N TYR A 106 31.09 12.18 -5.79
CA TYR A 106 30.79 10.91 -5.13
C TYR A 106 29.49 10.30 -5.64
N ILE A 107 29.41 8.98 -5.53
CA ILE A 107 28.20 8.22 -5.88
C ILE A 107 27.19 8.39 -4.75
N TYR A 108 26.02 8.95 -5.09
CA TYR A 108 24.89 9.09 -4.17
C TYR A 108 24.00 7.84 -4.19
N MET A 109 23.70 7.31 -5.38
CA MET A 109 22.75 6.20 -5.54
C MET A 109 23.17 5.23 -6.65
N ILE A 110 22.91 3.94 -6.43
CA ILE A 110 22.95 2.88 -7.43
C ILE A 110 21.65 2.07 -7.33
N GLN A 111 20.88 1.99 -8.42
CA GLN A 111 19.63 1.21 -8.46
C GLN A 111 19.43 0.55 -9.81
N LEU A 112 18.49 -0.39 -9.90
CA LEU A 112 18.11 -0.99 -11.17
C LEU A 112 17.63 0.09 -12.15
N TYR A 113 18.13 0.04 -13.38
CA TYR A 113 17.52 0.74 -14.51
C TYR A 113 16.69 -0.28 -15.30
N PRO A 114 15.34 -0.24 -15.20
CA PRO A 114 14.49 -1.26 -15.80
C PRO A 114 14.74 -1.40 -17.31
N PRO A 115 14.66 -2.62 -17.86
CA PRO A 115 14.68 -2.82 -19.31
C PRO A 115 13.45 -2.18 -19.95
N GLY A 116 13.57 -1.77 -21.23
CA GLY A 116 12.45 -1.22 -21.98
C GLY A 116 11.35 -2.27 -22.23
N LYS A 117 10.08 -1.85 -22.19
CA LYS A 117 8.90 -2.73 -22.26
C LYS A 117 8.96 -3.66 -23.48
N GLN A 118 9.23 -3.13 -24.67
CA GLN A 118 9.29 -3.92 -25.91
C GLN A 118 10.33 -5.05 -25.85
N ALA A 119 11.51 -4.78 -25.29
CA ALA A 119 12.57 -5.79 -25.17
C ALA A 119 12.18 -6.91 -24.19
N VAL A 120 11.42 -6.57 -23.15
CA VAL A 120 10.88 -7.56 -22.21
C VAL A 120 9.80 -8.41 -22.88
N LEU A 121 8.83 -7.80 -23.56
CA LEU A 121 7.78 -8.51 -24.29
C LEU A 121 8.37 -9.44 -25.35
N ASP A 122 9.35 -8.96 -26.13
CA ASP A 122 10.05 -9.77 -27.12
C ASP A 122 10.75 -11.00 -26.52
N TYR A 123 11.30 -10.88 -25.31
CA TYR A 123 11.90 -12.01 -24.60
C TYR A 123 10.84 -12.98 -24.05
N LEU A 124 9.79 -12.45 -23.42
CA LEU A 124 8.75 -13.25 -22.78
C LEU A 124 7.89 -14.02 -23.80
N GLU A 125 7.52 -13.35 -24.88
CA GLU A 125 6.49 -13.83 -25.82
C GLU A 125 7.07 -14.32 -27.15
N LYS A 126 8.17 -13.70 -27.62
CA LYS A 126 8.74 -13.96 -28.95
C LYS A 126 10.04 -14.76 -28.91
N GLY A 127 10.46 -15.24 -27.74
CA GLY A 127 11.67 -16.04 -27.57
C GLY A 127 12.97 -15.32 -27.93
N ARG A 128 12.99 -13.97 -27.93
CA ARG A 128 14.21 -13.20 -28.13
C ARG A 128 15.15 -13.34 -26.92
N PRO A 129 16.45 -12.98 -27.04
CA PRO A 129 17.37 -13.02 -25.91
C PRO A 129 16.94 -12.11 -24.77
N ARG A 130 17.31 -12.49 -23.55
CA ARG A 130 17.04 -11.72 -22.33
C ARG A 130 17.65 -10.31 -22.43
N PRO A 131 16.90 -9.23 -22.10
CA PRO A 131 17.46 -7.89 -22.07
C PRO A 131 18.64 -7.77 -21.12
N ALA A 132 19.67 -7.02 -21.54
CA ALA A 132 20.82 -6.72 -20.68
C ALA A 132 20.36 -5.96 -19.42
N ARG A 133 20.92 -6.35 -18.26
CA ARG A 133 20.69 -5.65 -16.99
C ARG A 133 21.51 -4.36 -16.96
N LYS A 134 20.93 -3.34 -16.33
CA LYS A 134 21.46 -1.98 -16.28
C LYS A 134 21.28 -1.40 -14.88
N ALA A 135 22.21 -0.56 -14.46
CA ALA A 135 22.13 0.20 -13.24
C ALA A 135 22.11 1.70 -13.55
N LEU A 136 21.22 2.44 -12.90
CA LEU A 136 21.30 3.89 -12.81
C LEU A 136 22.25 4.23 -11.67
N VAL A 137 23.33 4.94 -11.98
CA VAL A 137 24.30 5.47 -11.01
C VAL A 137 24.17 6.99 -10.99
N VAL A 138 23.79 7.55 -9.85
CA VAL A 138 23.68 9.00 -9.64
C VAL A 138 24.92 9.48 -8.92
N VAL A 139 25.59 10.47 -9.51
CA VAL A 139 26.82 11.09 -9.01
C VAL A 139 26.55 12.54 -8.71
N PHE A 140 26.95 12.99 -7.52
CA PHE A 140 27.02 14.41 -7.21
C PHE A 140 28.42 14.87 -7.57
N GLU A 141 28.55 15.75 -8.56
CA GLU A 141 29.80 16.30 -9.05
C GLU A 141 30.06 17.67 -8.42
N GLY A 142 30.53 17.66 -7.17
CA GLY A 142 30.83 18.86 -6.41
C GLY A 142 32.07 19.62 -6.89
N ASP A 143 32.95 18.96 -7.66
CA ASP A 143 34.20 19.54 -8.16
C ASP A 143 34.02 20.31 -9.48
N SER A 144 32.87 20.14 -10.13
CA SER A 144 32.50 20.83 -11.37
C SER A 144 32.23 22.32 -11.12
N ASN A 145 32.39 23.14 -12.16
CA ASN A 145 32.06 24.56 -12.12
C ASN A 145 31.11 24.95 -13.26
N PRO A 146 29.80 25.15 -13.00
CA PRO A 146 29.14 24.99 -11.70
C PRO A 146 29.02 23.52 -11.27
N PRO A 147 28.84 23.22 -9.97
CA PRO A 147 28.56 21.85 -9.50
C PRO A 147 27.27 21.30 -10.12
N VAL A 148 27.22 19.99 -10.34
CA VAL A 148 26.07 19.34 -11.00
C VAL A 148 25.75 17.97 -10.41
N VAL A 149 24.53 17.49 -10.64
CA VAL A 149 24.17 16.07 -10.49
C VAL A 149 24.23 15.43 -11.88
N ARG A 150 24.93 14.30 -11.99
CA ARG A 150 24.99 13.52 -13.23
C ARG A 150 24.49 12.10 -13.03
N GLU A 151 23.75 11.63 -14.02
CA GLU A 151 23.26 10.25 -14.06
C GLU A 151 24.00 9.45 -15.12
N TYR A 152 24.38 8.23 -14.76
CA TYR A 152 25.06 7.30 -15.64
C TYR A 152 24.28 5.99 -15.72
N ILE A 153 24.16 5.42 -16.91
CA ILE A 153 23.65 4.06 -17.10
C ILE A 153 24.82 3.13 -17.28
N VAL A 154 25.08 2.32 -16.25
CA VAL A 154 26.06 1.23 -16.29
C VAL A 154 25.36 0.00 -16.85
N THR A 155 25.92 -0.62 -17.88
CA THR A 155 25.37 -1.79 -18.57
C THR A 155 26.38 -2.92 -18.58
N TRP A 156 25.93 -4.16 -18.36
CA TRP A 156 26.75 -5.36 -18.48
C TRP A 156 26.06 -6.41 -19.37
N PRO A 157 26.71 -6.89 -20.44
CA PRO A 157 26.15 -7.87 -21.36
C PRO A 157 26.11 -9.26 -20.72
N ASN A 158 25.11 -10.08 -21.09
CA ASN A 158 24.96 -11.49 -20.67
C ASN A 158 25.02 -11.71 -19.15
N SER A 159 24.65 -10.71 -18.35
CA SER A 159 24.81 -10.74 -16.89
C SER A 159 26.26 -10.90 -16.41
N ASN A 160 27.26 -10.63 -17.26
CA ASN A 160 28.68 -10.68 -16.91
C ASN A 160 29.16 -9.31 -16.41
N VAL A 161 29.20 -9.15 -15.09
CA VAL A 161 29.64 -7.93 -14.40
C VAL A 161 31.09 -7.51 -14.71
N LYS A 162 31.89 -8.35 -15.37
CA LYS A 162 33.28 -8.03 -15.75
C LYS A 162 33.38 -7.17 -17.01
N GLU A 163 32.34 -7.12 -17.83
CA GLU A 163 32.30 -6.40 -19.11
C GLU A 163 31.39 -5.17 -19.02
N MET A 164 31.63 -4.31 -18.03
CA MET A 164 30.82 -3.11 -17.82
C MET A 164 31.20 -1.98 -18.77
N THR A 165 30.18 -1.26 -19.23
CA THR A 165 30.30 0.03 -19.91
C THR A 165 29.36 1.02 -19.22
N TYR A 166 29.63 2.32 -19.35
CA TYR A 166 28.70 3.35 -18.90
C TYR A 166 28.45 4.37 -20.00
N LYS A 167 27.29 5.02 -19.92
CA LYS A 167 26.96 6.22 -20.70
C LYS A 167 26.29 7.24 -19.81
N GLU A 168 26.51 8.52 -20.08
CA GLU A 168 25.76 9.60 -19.46
C GLU A 168 24.29 9.54 -19.87
N ARG A 169 23.39 9.86 -18.93
CA ARG A 169 21.94 9.93 -19.15
C ARG A 169 21.49 11.37 -19.04
N GLY A 170 20.91 11.87 -20.13
CA GLY A 170 20.36 13.22 -20.18
C GLY A 170 21.42 14.29 -19.98
N ASN A 171 20.95 15.51 -19.70
CA ASN A 171 21.82 16.64 -19.39
C ASN A 171 22.14 16.69 -17.89
N PRO A 172 23.31 17.24 -17.50
CA PRO A 172 23.61 17.48 -16.09
C PRO A 172 22.56 18.37 -15.43
N LEU A 173 22.20 18.05 -14.20
CA LEU A 173 21.22 18.80 -13.43
C LEU A 173 21.95 19.77 -12.49
N GLY A 174 21.36 20.94 -12.21
CA GLY A 174 21.94 21.88 -11.27
C GLY A 174 22.07 21.29 -9.87
N PHE A 175 23.20 21.51 -9.18
CA PHE A 175 23.49 20.86 -7.89
C PHE A 175 22.43 21.05 -6.79
N ASN A 176 21.65 22.13 -6.84
CA ASN A 176 20.66 22.46 -5.81
C ASN A 176 19.42 21.55 -5.84
N VAL A 177 19.16 20.84 -6.95
CA VAL A 177 18.02 19.92 -7.04
C VAL A 177 18.29 18.57 -6.39
N ARG A 178 19.54 18.32 -5.96
CA ARG A 178 19.95 17.04 -5.40
C ARG A 178 19.22 16.74 -4.09
N PRO A 179 18.87 15.48 -3.80
CA PRO A 179 18.37 15.08 -2.48
C PRO A 179 19.33 15.44 -1.34
N TYR A 180 18.76 15.65 -0.16
CA TYR A 180 19.52 15.79 1.07
C TYR A 180 20.23 14.48 1.42
N ASP A 181 21.52 14.54 1.73
CA ASP A 181 22.37 13.37 1.97
C ASP A 181 23.26 13.55 3.22
N LYS A 182 24.01 12.51 3.60
CA LYS A 182 24.89 12.58 4.78
C LYS A 182 26.03 13.58 4.61
N VAL A 183 26.50 13.82 3.39
CA VAL A 183 27.62 14.73 3.14
C VAL A 183 27.17 16.16 3.41
N GLN A 184 25.99 16.54 2.92
CA GLN A 184 25.35 17.80 3.27
C GLN A 184 24.99 17.87 4.75
N HIS A 185 24.50 16.78 5.36
CA HIS A 185 24.21 16.73 6.79
C HIS A 185 25.44 17.07 7.63
N LYS A 186 26.57 16.38 7.41
CA LYS A 186 27.85 16.64 8.10
C LYS A 186 28.32 18.09 7.93
N ALA A 187 28.05 18.71 6.79
CA ALA A 187 28.42 20.10 6.53
C ALA A 187 27.51 21.09 7.30
N LEU A 188 26.19 20.87 7.25
CA LEU A 188 25.22 21.71 7.95
C LEU A 188 25.30 21.56 9.46
N GLU A 189 25.51 20.34 9.95
CA GLU A 189 25.61 20.05 11.38
C GLU A 189 26.69 20.90 12.04
N LYS A 190 27.84 21.12 11.39
CA LYS A 190 28.89 22.04 11.89
C LYS A 190 28.39 23.47 12.05
N ILE A 191 27.66 23.97 11.06
CA ILE A 191 27.08 25.32 11.07
C ILE A 191 26.01 25.44 12.16
N VAL A 192 25.12 24.44 12.25
CA VAL A 192 24.06 24.37 13.26
C VAL A 192 24.67 24.29 14.65
N MET A 193 25.68 23.46 14.88
CA MET A 193 26.40 23.36 16.16
C MET A 193 27.04 24.69 16.55
N GLU A 194 27.69 25.38 15.61
CA GLU A 194 28.28 26.69 15.89
C GLU A 194 27.20 27.73 16.24
N ALA A 195 26.12 27.81 15.46
CA ALA A 195 25.03 28.74 15.68
C ALA A 195 24.29 28.46 17.01
N THR A 196 23.96 27.20 17.27
CA THR A 196 23.25 26.79 18.49
C THR A 196 24.10 26.94 19.75
N SER A 197 25.43 26.86 19.66
CA SER A 197 26.30 27.16 20.79
C SER A 197 26.22 28.64 21.22
N LYS A 198 26.15 29.57 20.25
CA LYS A 198 25.93 31.00 20.51
C LYS A 198 24.53 31.27 21.09
N ALA A 199 23.54 30.45 20.71
CA ALA A 199 22.17 30.53 21.20
C ALA A 199 21.88 29.61 22.41
N PHE A 200 22.89 29.03 23.04
CA PHE A 200 22.68 27.98 24.07
C PHE A 200 21.75 28.43 25.20
N LYS A 201 21.99 29.62 25.75
CA LYS A 201 21.20 30.14 26.88
C LYS A 201 19.72 30.25 26.53
N ILE A 202 19.41 30.89 25.39
CA ILE A 202 18.02 31.08 24.97
C ILE A 202 17.34 29.76 24.60
N LEU A 203 18.04 28.82 23.95
CA LEU A 203 17.49 27.50 23.65
C LEU A 203 17.21 26.71 24.93
N ASN A 204 18.17 26.68 25.86
CA ASN A 204 18.04 25.96 27.11
C ASN A 204 16.90 26.50 27.99
N GLU A 205 16.73 27.83 28.06
CA GLU A 205 15.63 28.47 28.78
C GLU A 205 14.28 28.27 28.09
N SER A 206 14.24 28.26 26.75
CA SER A 206 12.99 28.20 25.97
C SER A 206 12.44 26.79 25.79
N TYR A 207 13.28 25.77 25.87
CA TYR A 207 12.92 24.36 25.65
C TYR A 207 13.09 23.53 26.92
N ASP A 208 12.80 24.07 28.09
CA ASP A 208 12.80 23.34 29.39
C ASP A 208 14.08 22.51 29.62
N GLY A 209 15.25 23.08 29.33
CA GLY A 209 16.54 22.43 29.51
C GLY A 209 16.97 21.47 28.39
N TYR A 210 16.25 21.43 27.26
CA TYR A 210 16.74 20.80 26.03
C TYR A 210 17.69 21.74 25.30
N CYS A 211 18.77 21.18 24.77
CA CYS A 211 19.73 21.92 23.97
C CYS A 211 20.29 21.04 22.84
N TYR A 212 20.90 21.69 21.85
CA TYR A 212 21.48 21.01 20.69
C TYR A 212 22.91 20.52 20.95
N ASN A 213 23.65 21.19 21.86
CA ASN A 213 25.04 20.90 22.20
C ASN A 213 25.29 21.18 23.70
N ASN A 214 26.29 20.52 24.31
CA ASN A 214 26.66 20.60 25.74
C ASN A 214 25.57 20.14 26.74
N CYS A 215 24.69 19.23 26.33
CA CYS A 215 23.65 18.64 27.16
C CYS A 215 24.02 17.20 27.49
N THR A 216 23.84 16.77 28.74
CA THR A 216 24.10 15.39 29.14
C THR A 216 22.96 14.45 28.76
N ASN A 217 21.69 14.83 28.98
CA ASN A 217 20.53 13.92 28.86
C ASN A 217 19.30 14.46 28.09
N ARG A 218 19.33 15.67 27.50
CA ARG A 218 18.18 16.31 26.82
C ARG A 218 18.56 16.89 25.45
N LEU A 219 18.70 16.00 24.47
CA LEU A 219 19.16 16.31 23.11
C LEU A 219 18.00 16.38 22.12
N LEU A 220 18.06 17.35 21.20
CA LEU A 220 17.19 17.39 20.02
C LEU A 220 17.76 16.46 18.94
N LYS A 221 16.92 15.61 18.34
CA LYS A 221 17.34 14.60 17.34
C LYS A 221 16.35 14.51 16.17
N PHE A 222 16.83 13.98 15.04
CA PHE A 222 16.03 13.55 13.88
C PHE A 222 16.38 12.11 13.54
N TYR A 223 15.39 11.32 13.09
CA TYR A 223 15.52 9.86 13.00
C TYR A 223 15.23 9.31 11.59
N PRO A 224 15.90 8.20 11.21
CA PRO A 224 15.69 7.46 9.95
C PRO A 224 14.68 6.29 10.07
N GLN A 225 14.40 5.66 8.92
CA GLN A 225 13.47 4.55 8.68
C GLN A 225 13.68 3.28 9.52
N THR A 226 12.61 2.50 9.68
CA THR A 226 12.54 1.29 10.53
C THR A 226 12.04 0.03 9.80
N PRO A 227 12.49 -1.18 10.23
CA PRO A 227 12.03 -2.48 9.70
C PRO A 227 10.61 -2.87 10.15
N PHE A 228 10.00 -3.89 9.51
CA PHE A 228 8.66 -4.37 9.92
C PHE A 228 8.70 -5.33 11.10
N VAL A 229 7.61 -5.32 11.87
CA VAL A 229 7.35 -6.16 13.03
C VAL A 229 6.22 -7.15 12.75
N ALA A 230 6.51 -8.45 12.79
CA ALA A 230 5.51 -9.51 12.64
C ALA A 230 4.48 -9.48 13.76
N GLY A 231 3.23 -9.79 13.42
CA GLY A 231 2.09 -9.73 14.32
C GLY A 231 1.49 -8.33 14.48
N VAL A 232 2.18 -7.29 14.01
CA VAL A 232 1.71 -5.89 14.06
C VAL A 232 1.56 -5.34 12.64
N ASP A 233 2.68 -5.19 11.91
CA ASP A 233 2.67 -4.61 10.56
C ASP A 233 2.15 -5.59 9.52
N CYS A 234 2.38 -6.89 9.75
CA CYS A 234 1.84 -7.99 8.95
C CYS A 234 1.46 -9.17 9.87
N PRO A 235 0.50 -10.02 9.47
CA PRO A 235 0.15 -11.23 10.23
C PRO A 235 1.38 -12.10 10.57
N GLU A 236 1.35 -12.82 11.69
CA GLU A 236 2.45 -13.73 12.09
C GLU A 236 2.73 -14.87 11.08
N THR A 237 1.74 -15.19 10.24
CA THR A 237 1.81 -16.20 9.18
C THR A 237 2.41 -15.67 7.88
N SER A 238 2.80 -14.39 7.85
CA SER A 238 3.35 -13.73 6.67
C SER A 238 4.72 -14.27 6.30
N LYS A 239 5.02 -14.28 5.00
CA LYS A 239 6.39 -14.43 4.52
C LYS A 239 7.03 -13.07 4.32
N PHE A 240 8.16 -12.84 4.97
CA PHE A 240 8.91 -11.60 4.88
C PHE A 240 10.07 -11.72 3.89
N PHE A 241 10.37 -10.61 3.22
CA PHE A 241 11.43 -10.49 2.25
C PHE A 241 12.30 -9.28 2.60
N ASP A 242 13.60 -9.50 2.61
CA ASP A 242 14.59 -8.44 2.73
C ASP A 242 14.70 -7.69 1.40
N THR A 243 15.00 -6.39 1.48
CA THR A 243 15.40 -5.60 0.31
C THR A 243 16.78 -5.01 0.52
N MET A 244 17.40 -4.54 -0.56
CA MET A 244 18.70 -3.88 -0.49
C MET A 244 18.64 -2.54 -1.19
N HIS A 245 19.27 -1.54 -0.60
CA HIS A 245 19.44 -0.22 -1.21
C HIS A 245 20.91 0.19 -1.23
N PHE A 246 21.28 0.94 -2.26
CA PHE A 246 22.52 1.67 -2.34
C PHE A 246 22.16 3.13 -2.56
N VAL A 247 21.80 3.81 -1.48
CA VAL A 247 21.47 5.25 -1.45
C VAL A 247 22.17 5.84 -0.25
N ASP A 248 22.83 6.99 -0.44
CA ASP A 248 23.55 7.71 0.61
C ASP A 248 24.51 6.78 1.40
N THR A 249 25.24 5.93 0.69
CA THR A 249 26.12 4.93 1.29
C THR A 249 27.22 4.49 0.33
N ASN A 250 28.28 3.88 0.86
CA ASN A 250 29.35 3.32 0.06
C ASN A 250 29.20 1.81 -0.19
N LYS A 251 28.24 1.13 0.44
CA LYS A 251 28.01 -0.32 0.32
C LYS A 251 26.52 -0.63 0.37
N PRO A 252 26.04 -1.70 -0.29
CA PRO A 252 24.64 -2.10 -0.20
C PRO A 252 24.21 -2.35 1.25
N LYS A 253 23.14 -1.67 1.66
CA LYS A 253 22.49 -1.83 2.96
C LYS A 253 21.26 -2.71 2.81
N VAL A 254 21.11 -3.68 3.70
CA VAL A 254 19.94 -4.57 3.74
C VAL A 254 18.91 -3.93 4.65
N ILE A 255 17.67 -3.82 4.18
CA ILE A 255 16.51 -3.56 5.02
C ILE A 255 15.86 -4.91 5.29
N LYS A 256 15.93 -5.37 6.54
CA LYS A 256 15.31 -6.62 6.95
C LYS A 256 13.80 -6.50 6.97
N ASN A 257 13.10 -7.54 6.53
CA ASN A 257 11.64 -7.63 6.55
C ASN A 257 10.94 -6.42 5.87
N ALA A 258 11.47 -5.94 4.75
CA ALA A 258 11.00 -4.71 4.10
C ALA A 258 9.74 -4.91 3.23
N VAL A 259 9.41 -6.16 2.92
CA VAL A 259 8.18 -6.55 2.23
C VAL A 259 7.61 -7.76 2.94
N CYS A 260 6.30 -7.81 3.11
CA CYS A 260 5.62 -9.03 3.54
C CYS A 260 4.55 -9.43 2.54
N VAL A 261 4.37 -10.74 2.37
CA VAL A 261 3.33 -11.34 1.53
C VAL A 261 2.55 -12.32 2.38
N PHE A 262 1.23 -12.19 2.37
CA PHE A 262 0.34 -13.03 3.16
C PHE A 262 -1.03 -13.20 2.50
N GLU A 263 -1.67 -14.32 2.79
CA GLU A 263 -3.08 -14.53 2.50
C GLU A 263 -3.91 -14.19 3.74
N MET A 264 -5.04 -13.53 3.57
CA MET A 264 -5.96 -13.22 4.67
C MET A 264 -7.42 -13.47 4.27
N ASP A 265 -8.21 -14.00 5.20
CA ASP A 265 -9.68 -13.94 5.09
C ASP A 265 -10.12 -12.48 5.27
N SER A 266 -10.87 -11.96 4.30
CA SER A 266 -11.38 -10.59 4.35
C SER A 266 -12.55 -10.41 5.34
N GLY A 267 -13.10 -11.48 5.89
CA GLY A 267 -14.24 -11.49 6.81
C GLY A 267 -15.60 -11.33 6.12
N ILE A 268 -15.65 -11.28 4.80
CA ILE A 268 -16.87 -11.23 3.99
C ILE A 268 -16.81 -12.31 2.89
N PRO A 269 -17.89 -13.04 2.56
CA PRO A 269 -17.84 -13.98 1.44
C PRO A 269 -17.62 -13.24 0.12
N LEU A 270 -16.83 -13.82 -0.79
CA LEU A 270 -16.59 -13.25 -2.12
C LEU A 270 -17.89 -13.23 -2.93
N ARG A 271 -18.64 -14.32 -2.82
CA ARG A 271 -19.98 -14.49 -3.38
C ARG A 271 -20.76 -15.49 -2.54
N ARG A 272 -22.06 -15.28 -2.42
CA ARG A 272 -22.98 -16.26 -1.83
C ARG A 272 -24.38 -16.13 -2.40
N HIS A 273 -25.10 -17.24 -2.50
CA HIS A 273 -26.54 -17.27 -2.74
C HIS A 273 -27.25 -18.23 -1.77
N PHE A 274 -28.44 -17.84 -1.34
CA PHE A 274 -29.34 -18.67 -0.54
C PHE A 274 -30.67 -18.69 -1.28
N GLU A 275 -31.00 -19.83 -1.87
CA GLU A 275 -32.21 -20.00 -2.65
C GLU A 275 -33.29 -20.64 -1.79
N ALA A 276 -34.42 -19.94 -1.67
CA ALA A 276 -35.63 -20.44 -1.04
C ALA A 276 -36.86 -20.01 -1.81
N ASN A 277 -37.82 -20.91 -1.96
CA ASN A 277 -39.14 -20.58 -2.55
C ASN A 277 -40.19 -20.48 -1.44
N GLY A 278 -40.15 -19.39 -0.68
CA GLY A 278 -41.09 -19.03 0.38
C GLY A 278 -41.07 -19.94 1.63
N LYS A 279 -41.26 -21.26 1.45
CA LYS A 279 -41.37 -22.24 2.54
C LYS A 279 -40.28 -23.32 2.54
N LYS A 280 -39.48 -23.43 1.48
CA LYS A 280 -38.49 -24.52 1.33
C LYS A 280 -37.14 -23.99 0.89
N PHE A 281 -36.11 -24.37 1.64
CA PHE A 281 -34.71 -24.27 1.22
C PHE A 281 -34.47 -25.16 -0.01
N ARG A 282 -33.79 -24.62 -1.03
CA ARG A 282 -33.43 -25.36 -2.25
C ARG A 282 -31.94 -25.59 -2.36
N PHE A 283 -31.14 -24.57 -2.14
CA PHE A 283 -29.68 -24.70 -2.06
C PHE A 283 -29.05 -23.44 -1.46
N TYR A 284 -27.82 -23.60 -1.01
CA TYR A 284 -26.90 -22.52 -0.67
C TYR A 284 -25.62 -22.72 -1.47
N GLU A 285 -25.05 -21.63 -1.94
CA GLU A 285 -23.73 -21.59 -2.54
C GLU A 285 -22.95 -20.44 -1.90
N GLY A 286 -21.69 -20.66 -1.56
CA GLY A 286 -20.84 -19.64 -0.97
C GLY A 286 -19.37 -19.87 -1.28
N LEU A 287 -18.62 -18.78 -1.36
CA LEU A 287 -17.18 -18.80 -1.46
C LEU A 287 -16.62 -17.79 -0.45
N THR A 288 -15.78 -18.24 0.48
CA THR A 288 -15.04 -17.37 1.39
C THR A 288 -14.09 -16.51 0.57
N ASN A 289 -13.99 -15.21 0.88
CA ASN A 289 -13.05 -14.31 0.21
C ASN A 289 -11.72 -14.32 0.94
N HIS A 290 -10.77 -15.06 0.36
CA HIS A 290 -9.37 -14.96 0.72
C HIS A 290 -8.67 -14.05 -0.29
N VAL A 291 -7.81 -13.17 0.21
CA VAL A 291 -7.04 -12.23 -0.61
C VAL A 291 -5.56 -12.40 -0.35
N LEU A 292 -4.77 -12.32 -1.41
CA LEU A 292 -3.31 -12.24 -1.32
C LEU A 292 -2.91 -10.77 -1.19
N VAL A 293 -2.12 -10.43 -0.18
CA VAL A 293 -1.64 -9.07 0.08
C VAL A 293 -0.13 -9.05 -0.04
N LEU A 294 0.39 -8.14 -0.87
CA LEU A 294 1.78 -7.69 -0.83
C LEU A 294 1.81 -6.32 -0.17
N ARG A 295 2.57 -6.19 0.92
CA ARG A 295 2.68 -4.95 1.69
C ARG A 295 4.13 -4.48 1.80
N THR A 296 4.30 -3.17 1.67
CA THR A 296 5.50 -2.47 2.10
C THR A 296 5.13 -1.17 2.84
N ILE A 297 6.03 -0.65 3.67
CA ILE A 297 5.81 0.54 4.51
C ILE A 297 7.01 1.45 4.30
N ALA A 298 6.73 2.72 4.01
CA ALA A 298 7.74 3.75 3.90
C ALA A 298 7.59 4.73 5.06
N THR A 299 8.52 4.68 6.03
CA THR A 299 8.60 5.67 7.10
C THR A 299 9.32 6.92 6.59
N LEU A 300 8.59 8.01 6.39
CA LEU A 300 9.11 9.28 5.91
C LEU A 300 9.11 10.28 7.07
N ARG A 301 10.21 10.27 7.84
CA ARG A 301 10.37 11.07 9.07
C ARG A 301 9.29 10.76 10.10
N ASN A 302 8.19 11.50 10.09
CA ASN A 302 7.10 11.40 11.06
C ASN A 302 5.98 10.46 10.59
N TYR A 303 5.72 10.36 9.28
CA TYR A 303 4.67 9.50 8.74
C TYR A 303 5.20 8.11 8.40
N ASP A 304 4.35 7.11 8.60
CA ASP A 304 4.49 5.75 8.11
C ASP A 304 3.43 5.51 7.03
N ILE A 305 3.84 5.28 5.78
CA ILE A 305 2.90 5.05 4.69
C ILE A 305 2.86 3.57 4.36
N VAL A 306 1.73 2.92 4.62
CA VAL A 306 1.48 1.52 4.27
C VAL A 306 0.95 1.43 2.84
N PHE A 307 1.69 0.74 1.98
CA PHE A 307 1.30 0.42 0.61
C PHE A 307 0.91 -1.04 0.50
N ASP A 308 -0.35 -1.30 0.11
CA ASP A 308 -0.85 -2.65 -0.15
C ASP A 308 -1.22 -2.83 -1.61
N PHE A 309 -0.83 -3.97 -2.17
CA PHE A 309 -1.39 -4.53 -3.39
C PHE A 309 -2.15 -5.81 -3.02
N VAL A 310 -3.47 -5.79 -3.22
CA VAL A 310 -4.38 -6.87 -2.80
C VAL A 310 -4.96 -7.54 -4.03
N PHE A 311 -4.82 -8.86 -4.11
CA PHE A 311 -5.28 -9.67 -5.24
C PHE A 311 -6.43 -10.56 -4.80
N TYR A 312 -7.58 -10.42 -5.46
CA TYR A 312 -8.80 -11.16 -5.17
C TYR A 312 -8.95 -12.37 -6.10
N GLN A 313 -9.61 -13.41 -5.60
CA GLN A 313 -9.85 -14.67 -6.34
C GLN A 313 -10.64 -14.49 -7.65
N ASN A 314 -11.37 -13.38 -7.81
CA ASN A 314 -12.15 -13.07 -9.02
C ASN A 314 -11.39 -12.21 -10.06
N GLY A 315 -10.07 -12.01 -9.88
CA GLY A 315 -9.23 -11.22 -10.78
C GLY A 315 -9.28 -9.71 -10.55
N VAL A 316 -9.93 -9.24 -9.48
CA VAL A 316 -9.83 -7.85 -9.01
C VAL A 316 -8.47 -7.63 -8.36
N VAL A 317 -7.87 -6.47 -8.64
CA VAL A 317 -6.69 -5.95 -7.94
C VAL A 317 -7.09 -4.66 -7.23
N GLU A 318 -6.76 -4.55 -5.95
CA GLU A 318 -6.93 -3.32 -5.18
C GLU A 318 -5.56 -2.79 -4.79
N VAL A 319 -5.41 -1.47 -4.87
CA VAL A 319 -4.22 -0.77 -4.40
C VAL A 319 -4.63 0.18 -3.29
N LYS A 320 -3.91 0.12 -2.16
CA LYS A 320 -4.17 0.96 -1.00
C LYS A 320 -2.92 1.74 -0.58
N SER A 321 -3.12 3.00 -0.23
CA SER A 321 -2.14 3.84 0.47
C SER A 321 -2.73 4.30 1.78
N THR A 322 -2.04 4.02 2.89
CA THR A 322 -2.54 4.36 4.23
C THR A 322 -1.47 5.12 5.01
N PRO A 323 -1.61 6.45 5.16
CA PRO A 323 -0.78 7.21 6.09
C PRO A 323 -1.17 6.88 7.54
N THR A 324 -0.16 6.60 8.36
CA THR A 324 -0.22 6.50 9.83
C THR A 324 1.08 7.10 10.42
N GLY A 325 1.35 6.92 11.71
CA GLY A 325 2.49 7.55 12.37
C GLY A 325 2.17 8.94 12.90
N TYR A 326 3.19 9.74 13.19
CA TYR A 326 3.03 11.05 13.82
C TYR A 326 2.60 12.11 12.81
N VAL A 327 1.55 12.86 13.13
CA VAL A 327 1.17 14.04 12.35
C VAL A 327 2.24 15.12 12.42
N GLN A 328 2.42 15.88 11.34
CA GLN A 328 3.27 17.06 11.38
C GLN A 328 2.55 18.17 12.15
N THR A 329 3.24 18.74 13.14
CA THR A 329 2.68 19.78 14.02
C THR A 329 3.51 21.03 14.02
N GLU A 330 2.87 22.15 14.31
CA GLU A 330 3.50 23.43 14.58
C GLU A 330 3.24 23.89 16.02
N ASN A 331 4.07 24.83 16.50
CA ASN A 331 3.83 25.46 17.79
C ASN A 331 2.57 26.31 17.70
N ARG A 332 1.64 26.07 18.63
CA ARG A 332 0.40 26.83 18.76
C ARG A 332 0.67 28.33 18.86
N GLN A 333 0.14 29.12 17.93
CA GLN A 333 -0.02 30.57 18.09
C GLN A 333 -1.49 30.91 18.31
N ALA A 334 -1.84 31.23 19.56
CA ALA A 334 -3.22 31.45 19.95
C ALA A 334 -3.85 32.63 19.17
N GLY A 335 -4.96 32.38 18.48
CA GLY A 335 -5.79 33.40 17.82
C GLY A 335 -5.49 33.68 16.35
N SER A 336 -4.44 33.10 15.75
CA SER A 336 -4.10 33.30 14.33
C SER A 336 -4.29 32.06 13.44
N ASP A 337 -4.23 30.85 14.01
CA ASP A 337 -3.97 29.65 13.20
C ASP A 337 -5.16 28.67 13.08
N GLU A 338 -6.31 28.99 13.68
CA GLU A 338 -7.46 28.06 13.80
C GLU A 338 -8.09 27.65 12.47
N GLN A 339 -7.89 28.43 11.41
CA GLN A 339 -8.34 28.09 10.06
C GLN A 339 -7.41 27.14 9.31
N TYR A 340 -6.21 26.90 9.83
CA TYR A 340 -5.16 26.07 9.20
C TYR A 340 -4.95 24.73 9.91
N GLY A 341 -5.74 24.41 10.92
CA GLY A 341 -5.58 23.19 11.70
C GLY A 341 -6.42 23.16 12.97
N GLN A 342 -6.17 22.17 13.84
CA GLN A 342 -6.80 22.08 15.16
C GLN A 342 -5.72 22.04 16.25
N TYR A 343 -6.03 22.59 17.42
CA TYR A 343 -5.18 22.39 18.59
C TYR A 343 -5.38 20.96 19.12
N ILE A 344 -4.37 20.12 18.95
CA ILE A 344 -4.44 18.70 19.30
C ILE A 344 -3.70 18.37 20.60
N GLU A 345 -2.90 19.32 21.12
CA GLU A 345 -2.35 19.30 22.48
C GLU A 345 -2.02 20.73 22.95
N ASN A 346 -1.80 20.93 24.26
CA ASN A 346 -1.54 22.17 24.99
C ASN A 346 -0.61 23.19 24.26
N LYS A 347 0.32 22.73 23.42
CA LYS A 347 1.22 23.60 22.62
C LYS A 347 1.28 23.24 21.12
N LEU A 348 0.46 22.30 20.64
CA LEU A 348 0.57 21.78 19.28
C LEU A 348 -0.66 22.09 18.45
N LEU A 349 -0.42 22.69 17.29
CA LEU A 349 -1.37 22.77 16.19
C LEU A 349 -1.10 21.61 15.24
N GLY A 350 -2.12 20.80 14.96
CA GLY A 350 -2.09 19.83 13.87
C GLY A 350 -2.55 20.50 12.58
N ASN A 351 -1.63 20.70 11.64
CA ASN A 351 -1.88 21.44 10.41
C ASN A 351 -2.76 20.65 9.43
N LEU A 352 -3.73 21.31 8.80
CA LEU A 352 -4.45 20.80 7.63
C LEU A 352 -3.46 20.54 6.49
N HIS A 353 -3.54 19.35 5.90
CA HIS A 353 -2.69 18.96 4.76
C HIS A 353 -3.39 17.90 3.90
N ASP A 354 -2.89 17.68 2.70
CA ASP A 354 -3.30 16.59 1.82
C ASP A 354 -2.25 15.47 1.80
N HIS A 355 -2.74 14.25 1.58
CA HIS A 355 -1.94 13.11 1.14
C HIS A 355 -2.42 12.79 -0.26
N ILE A 356 -1.52 12.86 -1.25
CA ILE A 356 -1.83 12.49 -2.65
C ILE A 356 -0.78 11.51 -3.15
N PHE A 357 -1.24 10.34 -3.56
CA PHE A 357 -0.42 9.25 -4.09
C PHE A 357 -0.71 9.06 -5.58
N HIS A 358 0.35 8.98 -6.39
CA HIS A 358 0.22 8.83 -7.84
C HIS A 358 0.67 7.45 -8.30
N TYR A 359 -0.18 6.79 -9.09
CA TYR A 359 0.05 5.44 -9.58
C TYR A 359 0.15 5.43 -11.10
N LYS A 360 1.19 4.76 -11.60
CA LYS A 360 1.30 4.35 -13.01
C LYS A 360 0.64 2.98 -13.15
N ILE A 361 -0.37 2.89 -14.01
CA ILE A 361 -1.11 1.65 -14.29
C ILE A 361 -0.99 1.36 -15.79
N ASP A 362 0.00 0.54 -16.13
CA ASP A 362 0.33 0.13 -17.50
C ASP A 362 -0.44 -1.17 -17.83
N LEU A 363 -1.69 -1.03 -18.30
CA LEU A 363 -2.60 -2.16 -18.56
C LEU A 363 -2.48 -2.63 -20.01
N ASP A 364 -2.05 -3.87 -20.18
CA ASP A 364 -2.04 -4.56 -21.49
C ASP A 364 -3.21 -5.56 -21.57
N VAL A 365 -4.43 -5.05 -21.78
CA VAL A 365 -5.63 -5.89 -21.89
C VAL A 365 -5.58 -6.67 -23.20
N TYR A 366 -5.36 -7.99 -23.13
CA TYR A 366 -5.19 -8.84 -24.32
C TYR A 366 -4.06 -8.36 -25.26
N GLY A 367 -3.00 -7.79 -24.69
CA GLY A 367 -1.87 -7.23 -25.41
C GLY A 367 -1.83 -5.70 -25.34
N THR A 368 -0.87 -5.11 -26.02
CA THR A 368 -0.57 -3.67 -25.95
C THR A 368 -1.47 -2.80 -26.84
N SER A 369 -2.48 -3.36 -27.51
CA SER A 369 -3.36 -2.61 -28.43
C SER A 369 -4.70 -2.35 -27.77
N ASN A 370 -4.85 -1.21 -27.12
CA ASN A 370 -5.98 -0.91 -26.25
C ASN A 370 -6.67 0.42 -26.60
N TYR A 371 -7.85 0.58 -26.03
CA TYR A 371 -8.74 1.72 -26.16
C TYR A 371 -9.19 2.16 -24.77
N PHE A 372 -9.58 3.43 -24.65
CA PHE A 372 -10.12 3.99 -23.41
C PHE A 372 -11.53 4.54 -23.61
N GLU A 373 -12.45 4.21 -22.70
CA GLU A 373 -13.80 4.78 -22.68
C GLU A 373 -14.25 5.23 -21.28
N LYS A 374 -15.10 6.26 -21.26
CA LYS A 374 -15.95 6.60 -20.12
C LYS A 374 -17.29 5.91 -20.27
N ILE A 375 -17.81 5.37 -19.18
CA ILE A 375 -19.15 4.82 -19.09
C ILE A 375 -19.90 5.64 -18.04
N THR A 376 -20.77 6.55 -18.48
CA THR A 376 -21.47 7.50 -17.60
C THR A 376 -22.92 7.08 -17.39
N ILE A 377 -23.38 7.06 -16.14
CA ILE A 377 -24.77 6.78 -15.80
C ILE A 377 -25.57 8.09 -15.85
N VAL A 378 -26.72 8.08 -16.53
CA VAL A 378 -27.61 9.22 -16.69
C VAL A 378 -29.08 8.83 -16.46
N ASN A 379 -29.90 9.79 -16.07
CA ASN A 379 -31.36 9.63 -16.08
C ASN A 379 -31.92 10.01 -17.46
N GLN A 380 -32.78 9.16 -18.02
CA GLN A 380 -33.43 9.37 -19.30
C GLN A 380 -34.95 9.26 -19.13
N ASP A 381 -35.63 10.38 -19.38
CA ASP A 381 -37.09 10.46 -19.39
C ASP A 381 -37.65 9.92 -20.71
N THR A 382 -38.37 8.80 -20.65
CA THR A 382 -38.79 8.01 -21.80
C THR A 382 -40.30 7.74 -21.76
N PRO A 383 -41.05 7.89 -22.87
CA PRO A 383 -42.46 7.47 -22.90
C PRO A 383 -42.63 5.98 -22.56
N ASN A 384 -43.57 5.66 -21.67
CA ASN A 384 -43.85 4.27 -21.33
C ASN A 384 -44.57 3.60 -22.50
N LYS A 385 -43.93 2.60 -23.12
CA LYS A 385 -44.45 1.90 -24.30
C LYS A 385 -45.70 1.07 -24.01
N TRP A 386 -45.93 0.69 -22.76
CA TRP A 386 -47.04 -0.18 -22.35
C TRP A 386 -48.20 0.59 -21.72
N LEU A 387 -47.98 1.81 -21.20
CA LEU A 387 -48.99 2.61 -20.50
C LEU A 387 -49.03 4.10 -20.94
N PRO A 388 -49.35 4.46 -22.19
CA PRO A 388 -49.54 5.87 -22.57
C PRO A 388 -50.68 6.54 -21.79
N PRO A 389 -50.57 7.80 -21.32
CA PRO A 389 -49.52 8.79 -21.60
C PRO A 389 -48.37 8.82 -20.57
N GLN A 390 -48.18 7.75 -19.78
CA GLN A 390 -47.17 7.74 -18.71
C GLN A 390 -45.74 7.79 -19.28
N ARG A 391 -44.82 8.25 -18.44
CA ARG A 391 -43.38 8.35 -18.75
C ARG A 391 -42.59 7.67 -17.63
N ASP A 392 -41.50 7.04 -18.03
CA ASP A 392 -40.57 6.36 -17.13
C ASP A 392 -39.27 7.17 -17.03
N ASN A 393 -38.75 7.29 -15.81
CA ASN A 393 -37.40 7.77 -15.57
C ASN A 393 -36.48 6.56 -15.45
N LEU A 394 -35.68 6.31 -16.48
CA LEU A 394 -34.81 5.14 -16.57
C LEU A 394 -33.35 5.55 -16.40
N MET A 395 -32.58 4.71 -15.69
CA MET A 395 -31.13 4.82 -15.71
C MET A 395 -30.58 4.20 -17.00
N GLU A 396 -29.74 4.95 -17.70
CA GLU A 396 -29.02 4.50 -18.89
C GLU A 396 -27.52 4.69 -18.68
N PHE A 397 -26.70 3.77 -19.20
CA PHE A 397 -25.26 3.99 -19.32
C PHE A 397 -24.93 4.48 -20.73
N ARG A 398 -24.09 5.51 -20.83
CA ARG A 398 -23.56 6.03 -22.11
C ARG A 398 -22.07 5.78 -22.18
N LYS A 399 -21.64 5.13 -23.25
CA LYS A 399 -20.23 4.87 -23.54
C LYS A 399 -19.67 5.94 -24.46
N GLU A 400 -18.53 6.49 -24.08
CA GLU A 400 -17.80 7.49 -24.87
C GLU A 400 -16.34 7.06 -24.94
N GLN A 401 -15.89 6.65 -26.13
CA GLN A 401 -14.48 6.40 -26.38
C GLN A 401 -13.72 7.73 -26.46
N LEU A 402 -12.68 7.86 -25.66
CA LEU A 402 -11.77 9.01 -25.71
C LEU A 402 -10.59 8.66 -26.62
N LYS A 403 -10.26 9.56 -27.53
CA LYS A 403 -9.30 9.28 -28.60
C LYS A 403 -7.99 10.03 -28.48
N LEU A 404 -7.96 11.09 -27.66
CA LEU A 404 -6.80 11.94 -27.43
C LEU A 404 -6.47 12.01 -25.94
N GLU A 405 -5.20 12.18 -25.61
CA GLU A 405 -4.71 12.25 -24.21
C GLU A 405 -5.39 13.37 -23.43
N ASN A 406 -5.57 14.56 -24.02
CA ASN A 406 -6.20 15.68 -23.33
C ASN A 406 -7.69 15.42 -23.00
N ASP A 407 -8.41 14.66 -23.84
CA ASP A 407 -9.80 14.28 -23.55
C ASP A 407 -9.86 13.29 -22.36
N ALA A 408 -8.81 12.48 -22.22
CA ALA A 408 -8.63 11.49 -21.16
C ALA A 408 -7.90 12.02 -19.91
N ALA A 409 -7.53 13.31 -19.88
CA ALA A 409 -6.95 13.99 -18.72
C ALA A 409 -8.07 14.56 -17.82
N ILE A 410 -8.54 13.76 -16.86
CA ILE A 410 -9.69 14.04 -16.03
C ILE A 410 -9.28 14.89 -14.83
N GLN A 411 -9.78 16.13 -14.78
CA GLN A 411 -9.55 17.05 -13.65
C GLN A 411 -10.77 17.21 -12.72
N LYS A 412 -11.94 16.71 -13.13
CA LYS A 412 -13.18 16.80 -12.37
C LYS A 412 -13.91 15.45 -12.39
N ILE A 413 -14.26 14.98 -11.20
CA ILE A 413 -15.17 13.87 -11.00
C ILE A 413 -16.53 14.45 -10.64
N ASP A 414 -17.57 14.06 -11.37
CA ASP A 414 -18.93 14.59 -11.24
C ASP A 414 -19.81 13.57 -10.50
N PHE A 415 -20.20 13.88 -9.26
CA PHE A 415 -21.08 13.01 -8.48
C PHE A 415 -22.49 12.90 -9.06
N GLU A 416 -22.95 13.92 -9.80
CA GLU A 416 -24.26 13.91 -10.46
C GLU A 416 -24.25 13.04 -11.73
N LYS A 417 -23.06 12.66 -12.21
CA LYS A 417 -22.86 11.80 -13.38
C LYS A 417 -21.81 10.73 -13.05
N PRO A 418 -22.16 9.70 -12.27
CA PRO A 418 -21.24 8.63 -11.95
C PRO A 418 -20.63 8.03 -13.22
N THR A 419 -19.29 8.08 -13.32
CA THR A 419 -18.54 7.64 -14.49
C THR A 419 -17.59 6.51 -14.11
N PHE A 420 -17.60 5.44 -14.90
CA PHE A 420 -16.61 4.37 -14.85
C PHE A 420 -15.60 4.56 -15.98
N TYR A 421 -14.34 4.23 -15.72
CA TYR A 421 -13.24 4.34 -16.68
C TYR A 421 -12.80 2.94 -17.09
N ASN A 422 -12.77 2.65 -18.39
CA ASN A 422 -12.53 1.31 -18.91
C ASN A 422 -11.38 1.33 -19.92
N VAL A 423 -10.36 0.50 -19.69
CA VAL A 423 -9.35 0.14 -20.70
C VAL A 423 -9.77 -1.18 -21.32
N TYR A 424 -9.87 -1.25 -22.64
CA TYR A 424 -10.38 -2.44 -23.33
C TYR A 424 -9.66 -2.74 -24.63
N SER A 425 -9.78 -3.98 -25.09
CA SER A 425 -9.29 -4.47 -26.38
C SER A 425 -10.42 -4.76 -27.35
N ASP A 426 -10.11 -4.94 -28.64
CA ASP A 426 -11.09 -5.43 -29.62
C ASP A 426 -11.41 -6.93 -29.48
N GLU A 427 -10.66 -7.66 -28.67
CA GLU A 427 -11.00 -9.04 -28.29
C GLU A 427 -12.36 -9.10 -27.59
N LYS A 428 -13.14 -10.11 -27.95
CA LYS A 428 -14.53 -10.28 -27.48
C LYS A 428 -14.70 -11.52 -26.62
N ASN A 429 -15.64 -11.43 -25.69
CA ASN A 429 -16.11 -12.58 -24.94
C ASN A 429 -17.11 -13.42 -25.73
N LYS A 430 -17.53 -14.57 -25.18
CA LYS A 430 -18.48 -15.49 -25.85
C LYS A 430 -19.85 -14.86 -26.18
N PHE A 431 -20.13 -13.65 -25.68
CA PHE A 431 -21.35 -12.89 -25.91
C PHE A 431 -21.16 -11.71 -26.87
N ASP A 432 -20.05 -11.68 -27.62
CA ASP A 432 -19.70 -10.62 -28.57
C ASP A 432 -19.46 -9.25 -27.90
N VAL A 433 -19.11 -9.23 -26.60
CA VAL A 433 -18.79 -8.00 -25.85
C VAL A 433 -17.29 -7.83 -25.71
N LYS A 434 -16.78 -6.62 -25.97
CA LYS A 434 -15.35 -6.27 -25.84
C LYS A 434 -14.84 -6.50 -24.42
N ARG A 435 -13.65 -7.09 -24.30
CA ARG A 435 -12.99 -7.44 -23.04
C ARG A 435 -12.23 -6.23 -22.49
N GLY A 436 -12.41 -5.92 -21.20
CA GLY A 436 -11.80 -4.74 -20.58
C GLY A 436 -11.54 -4.88 -19.08
N TYR A 437 -10.83 -3.89 -18.53
CA TYR A 437 -10.64 -3.69 -17.11
C TYR A 437 -11.08 -2.28 -16.73
N LEU A 438 -11.95 -2.19 -15.71
CA LEU A 438 -12.33 -0.93 -15.12
C LEU A 438 -11.25 -0.43 -14.17
N VAL A 439 -10.92 0.85 -14.28
CA VAL A 439 -10.11 1.60 -13.33
C VAL A 439 -11.06 2.41 -12.45
N ILE A 440 -11.09 2.10 -11.15
CA ILE A 440 -12.07 2.63 -10.20
C ILE A 440 -11.32 3.34 -9.06
N PRO A 441 -11.05 4.65 -9.17
CA PRO A 441 -10.35 5.39 -8.13
C PRO A 441 -11.33 5.82 -7.02
N THR A 442 -11.61 4.92 -6.07
CA THR A 442 -12.59 5.17 -5.00
C THR A 442 -12.22 6.32 -4.06
N SER A 443 -10.93 6.60 -3.90
CA SER A 443 -10.41 7.72 -3.12
C SER A 443 -9.73 8.75 -4.01
N ALA A 444 -10.28 8.97 -5.21
CA ALA A 444 -9.78 9.98 -6.13
C ALA A 444 -9.70 11.36 -5.45
N VAL A 445 -8.53 11.98 -5.52
CA VAL A 445 -8.28 13.31 -4.96
C VAL A 445 -7.41 14.11 -5.93
N LYS A 446 -7.39 15.42 -5.74
CA LYS A 446 -6.47 16.30 -6.45
C LYS A 446 -6.02 17.45 -5.56
N GLN A 447 -4.91 18.07 -5.95
CA GLN A 447 -4.41 19.29 -5.35
C GLN A 447 -5.43 20.43 -5.50
N ILE A 448 -5.68 21.13 -4.41
CA ILE A 448 -6.59 22.28 -4.34
C ILE A 448 -5.81 23.58 -4.61
N LEU A 449 -4.52 23.61 -4.27
CA LEU A 449 -3.66 24.75 -4.55
C LEU A 449 -3.65 25.08 -6.05
N PRO A 450 -3.53 26.37 -6.41
CA PRO A 450 -3.45 26.78 -7.80
C PRO A 450 -2.33 26.05 -8.55
N LYS A 451 -2.53 25.85 -9.86
CA LYS A 451 -1.52 25.24 -10.74
C LYS A 451 -0.16 25.95 -10.69
N GLU A 452 -0.17 27.26 -10.46
CA GLU A 452 1.05 28.08 -10.42
C GLU A 452 1.82 27.99 -9.11
N ASP A 453 1.21 27.41 -8.06
CA ASP A 453 1.83 27.25 -6.75
C ASP A 453 3.07 26.33 -6.85
N PRO A 454 4.20 26.66 -6.18
CA PRO A 454 5.40 25.84 -6.23
C PRO A 454 5.18 24.37 -5.79
N GLN A 455 4.24 24.11 -4.88
CA GLN A 455 3.90 22.74 -4.45
C GLN A 455 3.14 21.98 -5.53
N THR A 456 2.23 22.65 -6.24
CA THR A 456 1.54 22.05 -7.38
C THR A 456 2.50 21.82 -8.54
N LYS A 457 3.39 22.78 -8.82
CA LYS A 457 4.41 22.69 -9.89
C LYS A 457 5.43 21.58 -9.64
N MET A 458 5.80 21.27 -8.39
CA MET A 458 6.72 20.16 -8.12
C MET A 458 6.08 18.78 -8.39
N ALA A 459 4.75 18.72 -8.33
CA ALA A 459 3.96 17.52 -8.56
C ALA A 459 2.80 17.80 -9.54
N PRO A 460 3.06 18.09 -10.83
CA PRO A 460 2.01 18.53 -11.78
C PRO A 460 0.91 17.49 -12.00
N TRP A 461 1.20 16.21 -11.77
CA TRP A 461 0.23 15.12 -11.82
C TRP A 461 -0.88 15.27 -10.76
N SER A 462 -0.63 15.98 -9.65
CA SER A 462 -1.53 16.08 -8.51
C SER A 462 -2.86 16.76 -8.83
N ILE A 463 -2.99 17.51 -9.93
CA ILE A 463 -4.25 18.14 -10.35
C ILE A 463 -5.16 17.20 -11.15
N TYR A 464 -4.69 15.99 -11.47
CA TYR A 464 -5.40 14.98 -12.26
C TYR A 464 -5.74 13.77 -11.40
N PRO A 465 -7.01 13.62 -10.98
CA PRO A 465 -7.50 12.37 -10.42
C PRO A 465 -7.23 11.15 -11.32
N LEU A 466 -7.35 11.33 -12.64
CA LEU A 466 -7.05 10.31 -13.63
C LEU A 466 -6.55 10.97 -14.93
N ALA A 467 -5.53 10.41 -15.56
CA ALA A 467 -5.11 10.75 -16.91
C ALA A 467 -4.73 9.49 -17.70
N VAL A 468 -4.83 9.52 -19.03
CA VAL A 468 -4.38 8.41 -19.89
C VAL A 468 -3.41 8.95 -20.91
N THR A 469 -2.24 8.31 -21.01
CA THR A 469 -1.23 8.62 -22.02
C THR A 469 -0.94 7.41 -22.87
N ARG A 470 -0.39 7.64 -24.06
CA ARG A 470 0.27 6.59 -24.83
C ARG A 470 1.56 6.20 -24.13
N TYR A 471 1.87 4.91 -24.05
CA TYR A 471 3.14 4.43 -23.52
C TYR A 471 4.32 4.97 -24.34
N LYS A 472 5.32 5.54 -23.65
CA LYS A 472 6.62 5.95 -24.21
C LYS A 472 7.74 5.54 -23.25
N ASP A 473 8.83 4.98 -23.77
CA ASP A 473 10.01 4.60 -22.97
C ASP A 473 10.68 5.79 -22.27
N GLY A 474 10.40 7.03 -22.71
CA GLY A 474 10.85 8.27 -22.06
C GLY A 474 10.00 8.69 -20.86
N GLU A 475 8.77 8.18 -20.74
CA GLU A 475 7.74 8.62 -19.78
C GLU A 475 7.51 7.53 -18.70
N LEU A 476 8.60 7.05 -18.10
CA LEU A 476 8.54 5.91 -17.17
C LEU A 476 8.00 6.27 -15.78
N LYS A 477 8.18 7.53 -15.35
CA LYS A 477 7.83 8.03 -14.02
C LYS A 477 7.17 9.39 -14.18
N SER A 478 6.13 9.67 -13.40
CA SER A 478 5.44 10.96 -13.39
C SER A 478 6.11 12.00 -12.47
N SER A 479 7.14 11.60 -11.72
CA SER A 479 7.88 12.44 -10.78
C SER A 479 9.35 12.04 -10.75
N SER A 480 10.16 12.83 -10.05
CA SER A 480 11.58 12.59 -9.85
C SER A 480 12.00 12.91 -8.42
N VAL A 481 13.05 12.23 -7.94
CA VAL A 481 13.70 12.54 -6.65
C VAL A 481 14.22 13.98 -6.59
N TYR A 482 14.42 14.62 -7.74
CA TYR A 482 14.89 16.00 -7.86
C TYR A 482 13.77 17.05 -7.77
N ASN A 483 12.51 16.67 -8.01
CA ASN A 483 11.40 17.63 -8.08
C ASN A 483 11.18 18.34 -6.74
N GLN A 484 11.37 17.64 -5.62
CA GLN A 484 11.22 18.20 -4.26
C GLN A 484 12.03 19.48 -4.04
N ASN A 485 13.25 19.53 -4.59
CA ASN A 485 14.18 20.65 -4.47
C ASN A 485 14.21 21.53 -5.73
N SER A 486 13.26 21.33 -6.65
CA SER A 486 13.08 22.17 -7.84
C SER A 486 11.61 22.56 -8.02
N PRO A 487 11.01 23.26 -7.03
CA PRO A 487 9.56 23.45 -6.98
C PRO A 487 9.03 24.38 -8.08
N THR A 488 9.88 25.19 -8.71
CA THR A 488 9.48 26.08 -9.83
C THR A 488 9.83 25.52 -11.21
N SER A 489 10.59 24.44 -11.29
CA SER A 489 11.11 23.89 -12.54
C SER A 489 11.36 22.38 -12.40
N PRO A 490 10.28 21.58 -12.25
CA PRO A 490 10.40 20.15 -11.99
C PRO A 490 11.22 19.45 -13.10
N ILE A 491 12.08 18.50 -12.71
CA ILE A 491 12.90 17.74 -13.66
C ILE A 491 12.05 16.78 -14.47
N VAL A 492 10.99 16.24 -13.87
CA VAL A 492 9.94 15.51 -14.57
C VAL A 492 8.65 16.29 -14.42
N ASN A 493 8.15 16.80 -15.54
CA ASN A 493 6.89 17.51 -15.62
C ASN A 493 5.83 16.62 -16.28
N PHE A 494 4.90 16.10 -15.47
CA PHE A 494 3.86 15.19 -15.96
C PHE A 494 2.98 15.79 -17.07
N GLU A 495 2.75 17.11 -17.06
CA GLU A 495 1.92 17.74 -18.09
C GLU A 495 2.57 17.71 -19.48
N GLU A 496 3.90 17.55 -19.56
CA GLU A 496 4.57 17.36 -20.85
C GLU A 496 4.15 16.06 -21.53
N PHE A 497 3.72 15.05 -20.77
CA PHE A 497 3.26 13.77 -21.32
C PHE A 497 1.96 13.95 -22.10
N LEU A 498 1.15 14.96 -21.73
CA LEU A 498 -0.10 15.34 -22.39
C LEU A 498 0.12 16.41 -23.48
N GLY A 499 1.34 16.94 -23.59
CA GLY A 499 1.64 18.12 -24.41
C GLY A 499 1.60 17.87 -25.91
N ASP A 500 1.89 16.65 -26.35
CA ASP A 500 1.76 16.25 -27.77
C ASP A 500 0.34 15.82 -28.15
N ASN A 501 -0.55 15.68 -27.15
CA ASN A 501 -1.95 15.29 -27.29
C ASN A 501 -2.11 14.06 -28.20
N SER A 502 -1.31 13.02 -27.93
CA SER A 502 -1.24 11.84 -28.77
C SER A 502 -2.59 11.15 -28.92
N HIS A 503 -2.76 10.45 -30.05
CA HIS A 503 -3.89 9.56 -30.23
C HIS A 503 -3.75 8.32 -29.34
N ILE A 504 -4.83 7.90 -28.68
CA ILE A 504 -4.88 6.80 -27.69
C ILE A 504 -5.88 5.70 -28.05
N SER A 505 -6.31 5.61 -29.32
CA SER A 505 -7.08 4.45 -29.78
C SER A 505 -6.17 3.46 -30.49
N ASP A 506 -6.31 2.18 -30.15
CA ASP A 506 -5.49 1.09 -30.67
C ASP A 506 -4.00 1.31 -30.39
N GLN A 507 -3.68 1.68 -29.14
CA GLN A 507 -2.33 1.99 -28.70
C GLN A 507 -2.02 1.31 -27.38
N ASP A 508 -0.74 1.28 -27.04
CA ASP A 508 -0.26 0.92 -25.71
C ASP A 508 -0.57 2.08 -24.75
N LEU A 509 -1.40 1.82 -23.73
CA LEU A 509 -1.98 2.85 -22.87
C LEU A 509 -1.46 2.73 -21.44
N VAL A 510 -1.15 3.89 -20.86
CA VAL A 510 -0.83 4.02 -19.45
C VAL A 510 -1.90 4.88 -18.79
N VAL A 511 -2.55 4.33 -17.78
CA VAL A 511 -3.48 5.09 -16.92
C VAL A 511 -2.73 5.58 -15.70
N TRP A 512 -2.81 6.87 -15.43
CA TRP A 512 -2.22 7.55 -14.30
C TRP A 512 -3.33 7.93 -13.34
N VAL A 513 -3.20 7.57 -12.07
CA VAL A 513 -4.28 7.75 -11.08
C VAL A 513 -3.75 8.41 -9.82
N SER A 514 -4.42 9.48 -9.39
CA SER A 514 -4.20 10.14 -8.11
C SER A 514 -5.27 9.72 -7.10
N ILE A 515 -4.85 9.08 -6.01
CA ILE A 515 -5.71 8.78 -4.86
C ILE A 515 -5.14 9.38 -3.58
N GLY A 516 -5.98 9.61 -2.58
CA GLY A 516 -5.51 10.15 -1.32
C GLY A 516 -6.63 10.63 -0.39
N CYS A 517 -6.26 11.50 0.53
CA CYS A 517 -7.17 12.08 1.52
C CYS A 517 -6.69 13.47 1.94
N ILE A 518 -7.62 14.33 2.33
CA ILE A 518 -7.33 15.61 2.98
C ILE A 518 -7.52 15.39 4.48
N GLN A 519 -6.47 15.63 5.27
CA GLN A 519 -6.46 15.38 6.70
C GLN A 519 -6.48 16.71 7.46
N ILE A 520 -7.52 16.89 8.26
CA ILE A 520 -7.53 17.87 9.35
C ILE A 520 -7.18 17.07 10.61
N PRO A 521 -5.95 17.20 11.15
CA PRO A 521 -5.59 16.47 12.35
C PRO A 521 -6.51 16.79 13.52
N SER A 522 -6.74 15.78 14.35
CA SER A 522 -7.62 15.81 15.51
C SER A 522 -6.90 15.27 16.75
N THR A 523 -7.53 15.38 17.92
CA THR A 523 -6.98 14.87 19.18
C THR A 523 -6.76 13.35 19.15
N GLU A 524 -7.55 12.63 18.35
CA GLU A 524 -7.48 11.19 18.13
C GLU A 524 -6.28 10.78 17.27
N ASP A 525 -5.60 11.73 16.61
CA ASP A 525 -4.34 11.51 15.89
C ASP A 525 -3.11 11.56 16.82
N ILE A 526 -3.32 11.68 18.14
CA ILE A 526 -2.29 11.56 19.17
C ILE A 526 -2.41 10.18 19.87
N PRO A 527 -1.32 9.39 19.97
CA PRO A 527 0.03 9.71 19.53
C PRO A 527 0.24 9.60 18.02
N ASN A 528 -0.55 8.81 17.30
CA ASN A 528 -0.40 8.59 15.87
C ASN A 528 -1.74 8.66 15.14
N ALA A 529 -1.71 9.17 13.90
CA ALA A 529 -2.83 9.12 13.00
C ALA A 529 -3.22 7.66 12.73
N ALA A 530 -4.48 7.32 12.96
CA ALA A 530 -4.94 5.94 12.82
C ALA A 530 -5.21 5.58 11.34
N SER A 531 -5.06 4.30 11.00
CA SER A 531 -5.30 3.80 9.64
C SER A 531 -6.76 3.85 9.16
N PRO A 532 -7.80 3.64 10.01
CA PRO A 532 -9.18 3.81 9.58
C PRO A 532 -9.41 5.25 9.10
N THR A 533 -10.30 5.44 8.14
CA THR A 533 -10.61 6.73 7.46
C THR A 533 -9.48 7.38 6.65
N ASN A 534 -8.21 7.04 6.88
CA ASN A 534 -7.06 7.57 6.13
C ASN A 534 -6.63 6.69 4.94
N THR A 535 -7.15 5.46 4.83
CA THR A 535 -6.81 4.54 3.74
C THR A 535 -7.40 5.00 2.39
N ALA A 536 -6.56 5.46 1.47
CA ALA A 536 -6.92 5.75 0.09
C ALA A 536 -6.87 4.48 -0.77
N ARG A 537 -7.84 4.32 -1.69
CA ARG A 537 -8.02 3.09 -2.49
C ARG A 537 -8.33 3.34 -3.96
N LEU A 538 -7.84 2.45 -4.81
CA LEU A 538 -8.32 2.25 -6.18
C LEU A 538 -8.45 0.75 -6.49
N PHE A 539 -9.31 0.43 -7.46
CA PHE A 539 -9.52 -0.94 -7.92
C PHE A 539 -9.32 -1.07 -9.43
N LEU A 540 -8.73 -2.19 -9.84
CA LEU A 540 -8.73 -2.69 -11.20
C LEU A 540 -9.67 -3.89 -11.24
N ARG A 541 -10.77 -3.77 -11.98
CA ARG A 541 -11.83 -4.80 -11.99
C ARG A 541 -12.04 -5.35 -13.39
N PRO A 542 -12.01 -6.69 -13.59
CA PRO A 542 -12.37 -7.28 -14.86
C PRO A 542 -13.78 -6.85 -15.29
N PHE A 543 -13.93 -6.41 -16.54
CA PHE A 543 -15.22 -5.95 -17.07
C PHE A 543 -15.45 -6.54 -18.45
N ASN A 544 -16.28 -7.59 -18.48
CA ASN A 544 -16.43 -8.48 -19.62
C ASN A 544 -15.12 -9.16 -20.05
N TYR A 545 -14.04 -9.04 -19.26
CA TYR A 545 -12.75 -9.64 -19.55
C TYR A 545 -12.81 -11.17 -19.62
N PHE A 546 -13.64 -11.78 -18.78
CA PHE A 546 -13.88 -13.21 -18.75
C PHE A 546 -15.28 -13.54 -19.30
N ASP A 547 -15.53 -14.80 -19.64
CA ASP A 547 -16.84 -15.28 -20.09
C ASP A 547 -17.83 -15.55 -18.94
N ALA A 548 -17.32 -15.56 -17.71
CA ALA A 548 -18.03 -15.71 -16.44
C ALA A 548 -17.08 -15.26 -15.30
N ASP A 549 -17.57 -15.20 -14.06
CA ASP A 549 -16.71 -14.98 -12.88
C ASP A 549 -15.61 -16.07 -12.81
N PRO A 550 -14.31 -15.70 -12.84
CA PRO A 550 -13.22 -16.69 -12.78
C PRO A 550 -13.15 -17.42 -11.43
N SER A 551 -13.79 -16.91 -10.38
CA SER A 551 -13.86 -17.58 -9.06
C SER A 551 -14.78 -18.80 -9.03
N ILE A 552 -15.51 -19.09 -10.12
CA ILE A 552 -16.46 -20.21 -10.18
C ILE A 552 -15.78 -21.58 -9.96
N ASN A 553 -14.52 -21.70 -10.37
CA ASN A 553 -13.73 -22.94 -10.24
C ASN A 553 -12.90 -23.01 -8.95
N SER A 554 -13.09 -22.08 -8.01
CA SER A 554 -12.39 -22.13 -6.73
C SER A 554 -12.75 -23.40 -5.96
N THR A 555 -11.74 -24.12 -5.50
CA THR A 555 -11.92 -25.31 -4.65
C THR A 555 -12.50 -24.96 -3.28
N ASP A 556 -12.39 -23.71 -2.85
CA ASP A 556 -12.88 -23.26 -1.54
C ASP A 556 -14.40 -23.01 -1.52
N ALA A 557 -15.06 -23.14 -2.67
CA ALA A 557 -16.51 -23.00 -2.76
C ALA A 557 -17.23 -24.12 -1.99
N VAL A 558 -18.34 -23.74 -1.36
CA VAL A 558 -19.22 -24.64 -0.61
C VAL A 558 -20.60 -24.61 -1.27
N PHE A 559 -21.12 -25.79 -1.58
CA PHE A 559 -22.47 -25.96 -2.12
C PHE A 559 -23.27 -26.89 -1.21
N ILE A 560 -24.45 -26.43 -0.75
CA ILE A 560 -25.31 -27.16 0.17
C ILE A 560 -26.67 -27.34 -0.46
N LYS A 561 -27.20 -28.56 -0.49
CA LYS A 561 -28.54 -28.88 -0.98
C LYS A 561 -29.32 -29.76 0.00
N PRO A 562 -30.66 -29.73 -0.02
CA PRO A 562 -31.48 -30.69 0.71
C PRO A 562 -31.07 -32.13 0.39
N SER A 563 -31.20 -33.01 1.38
CA SER A 563 -31.08 -34.45 1.15
C SER A 563 -32.08 -34.90 0.09
N SER A 564 -31.64 -35.78 -0.81
CA SER A 564 -32.52 -36.42 -1.80
C SER A 564 -33.52 -37.40 -1.15
N ASP A 565 -33.26 -37.79 0.10
CA ASP A 565 -34.07 -38.75 0.84
C ASP A 565 -35.12 -38.01 1.69
N LYS A 566 -36.39 -38.40 1.56
CA LYS A 566 -37.53 -37.66 2.15
C LYS A 566 -37.76 -37.92 3.64
N SER A 567 -36.92 -38.73 4.30
CA SER A 567 -36.98 -38.93 5.74
C SER A 567 -36.52 -37.65 6.44
N SER A 568 -37.34 -37.13 7.36
CA SER A 568 -37.17 -35.83 8.02
C SER A 568 -35.98 -35.76 8.99
N SER A 569 -35.09 -36.75 9.01
CA SER A 569 -33.99 -36.88 9.96
C SER A 569 -32.59 -36.75 9.36
N ASN A 570 -32.45 -36.68 8.03
CA ASN A 570 -31.14 -36.69 7.39
C ASN A 570 -30.58 -35.26 7.21
N PRO A 571 -29.29 -35.03 7.51
CA PRO A 571 -28.65 -33.73 7.34
C PRO A 571 -28.59 -33.31 5.86
N PRO A 572 -28.52 -32.00 5.55
CA PRO A 572 -28.33 -31.53 4.18
C PRO A 572 -27.03 -32.07 3.58
N MET A 573 -27.02 -32.30 2.26
CA MET A 573 -25.81 -32.70 1.55
C MET A 573 -24.92 -31.48 1.36
N VAL A 574 -23.71 -31.55 1.89
CA VAL A 574 -22.65 -30.54 1.71
C VAL A 574 -21.65 -31.08 0.71
N THR A 575 -21.47 -30.36 -0.39
CA THR A 575 -20.39 -30.58 -1.36
C THR A 575 -19.35 -29.48 -1.16
N SER A 576 -18.13 -29.87 -0.84
CA SER A 576 -16.94 -29.00 -0.86
C SER A 576 -15.79 -29.78 -1.51
N HIS A 577 -14.93 -29.09 -2.25
CA HIS A 577 -13.72 -29.71 -2.81
C HIS A 577 -12.60 -29.80 -1.77
N VAL A 578 -12.74 -29.12 -0.63
CA VAL A 578 -11.77 -29.14 0.47
C VAL A 578 -12.30 -30.01 1.61
N ASP A 579 -11.55 -31.06 1.94
CA ASP A 579 -11.81 -31.91 3.11
C ASP A 579 -11.32 -31.22 4.39
N ARG A 580 -12.14 -30.31 4.92
CA ARG A 580 -11.83 -29.54 6.14
C ARG A 580 -11.79 -30.38 7.42
N SER A 581 -12.13 -31.67 7.35
CA SER A 581 -11.99 -32.58 8.50
C SER A 581 -10.51 -32.88 8.84
N LYS A 582 -9.58 -32.48 7.96
CA LYS A 582 -8.13 -32.62 8.09
C LYS A 582 -7.41 -31.35 8.55
N ASP A 583 -8.13 -30.24 8.74
CA ASP A 583 -7.55 -28.96 9.19
C ASP A 583 -7.34 -28.99 10.72
N VAL A 584 -6.40 -29.82 11.19
CA VAL A 584 -6.12 -30.06 12.62
C VAL A 584 -4.75 -29.48 13.05
N CYS A 585 -4.19 -28.55 12.26
CA CYS A 585 -2.84 -28.05 12.46
C CYS A 585 -2.78 -26.52 12.48
N ILE A 586 -1.77 -25.97 13.16
CA ILE A 586 -1.52 -24.52 13.24
C ILE A 586 -0.38 -24.17 12.29
N PRO A 587 -0.51 -23.13 11.44
CA PRO A 587 0.62 -22.66 10.62
C PRO A 587 1.83 -22.29 11.49
N ARG A 588 3.05 -22.56 11.01
CA ARG A 588 4.27 -22.11 11.70
C ARG A 588 4.29 -20.59 11.79
N LYS A 589 4.61 -20.07 12.98
CA LYS A 589 4.93 -18.65 13.18
C LYS A 589 6.27 -18.32 12.53
N TYR A 590 6.36 -17.18 11.88
CA TYR A 590 7.63 -16.67 11.39
C TYR A 590 8.39 -15.99 12.53
N ASP A 591 9.56 -16.52 12.91
CA ASP A 591 10.38 -15.95 13.99
C ASP A 591 11.18 -14.75 13.44
N ILE A 592 10.89 -13.55 13.95
CA ILE A 592 11.60 -12.34 13.57
C ILE A 592 12.68 -12.02 14.61
N ASN A 593 13.94 -12.12 14.19
CA ASN A 593 15.06 -11.62 14.98
C ASN A 593 15.21 -10.10 14.81
N LEU A 594 14.67 -9.33 15.75
CA LEU A 594 14.81 -7.87 15.79
C LEU A 594 16.21 -7.40 16.25
N LYS A 595 17.04 -8.27 16.84
CA LYS A 595 18.37 -7.84 17.38
C LYS A 595 19.32 -7.42 16.27
N SER A 596 19.29 -8.08 15.11
CA SER A 596 20.13 -7.72 13.96
C SER A 596 19.70 -6.44 13.23
N THR A 597 18.58 -5.84 13.64
CA THR A 597 17.97 -4.72 12.91
C THR A 597 18.18 -3.36 13.60
N TYR A 598 18.63 -3.38 14.85
CA TYR A 598 18.96 -2.20 15.65
C TYR A 598 20.44 -2.14 16.10
N GLU A 599 21.27 -3.10 15.67
CA GLU A 599 22.75 -3.06 15.71
C GLU A 599 23.31 -2.51 14.39
#